data_AF-A0A414KEV6-F1
#
_entry.id   AF-A0A414KEV6-F1
#
_cell.length_a   1.000
_cell.length_b   1.000
_cell.length_c   1.000
_cell.angle_alpha   90.00
_cell.angle_beta   90.00
_cell.angle_gamma   90.00
#
_symmetry.space_group_name_H-M   'P 1'
#
loop_
_entity.id
_entity.type
_entity.pdbx_description
1 polymer ?
#
loop_
_entity_poly.entity_id
_entity_poly.type
_entity_poly.pdbx_seq_one_letter_code
_entity_poly.pdbx_strand_id
1 'polypeptide(L)'
;MHYIAFELQSPENASGQLDRLEEQILSLDTMPERYRKYEKEPWKSRGFRVLPVDNYVVLYIPDSDKKVVTILRVMYAGRGIDNQLNLHTKQ
;
A
#
# COMPACT_ATOMS: atom_id res chain seq x y z
N MET A 1 -9.59 5.54 -18.23
CA MET A 1 -8.42 4.95 -17.55
C MET A 1 -8.36 5.57 -16.17
N HIS A 2 -8.88 4.88 -15.16
CA HIS A 2 -9.10 5.43 -13.82
C HIS A 2 -7.81 5.35 -12.99
N TYR A 3 -7.29 6.52 -12.63
CA TYR A 3 -6.13 6.68 -11.74
C TYR A 3 -6.62 6.85 -10.30
N ILE A 4 -6.03 6.04 -9.39
CA ILE A 4 -5.92 6.19 -7.94
C ILE A 4 -7.15 6.71 -7.17
N ALA A 5 -7.97 5.79 -6.66
CA ALA A 5 -8.94 6.13 -5.61
C ALA A 5 -8.20 6.38 -4.28
N PHE A 6 -8.03 7.66 -3.96
CA PHE A 6 -7.63 8.18 -2.65
C PHE A 6 -8.82 8.07 -1.68
N GLU A 7 -8.76 7.17 -0.70
CA GLU A 7 -9.64 7.22 0.48
C GLU A 7 -8.80 7.58 1.72
N LEU A 8 -8.53 8.87 1.88
CA LEU A 8 -7.92 9.45 3.09
C LEU A 8 -9.01 9.58 4.19
N GLN A 9 -9.28 8.49 4.90
CA GLN A 9 -10.06 8.54 6.15
C GLN A 9 -9.12 8.61 7.36
N SER A 10 -8.61 9.79 7.71
CA SER A 10 -8.26 10.19 9.10
C SER A 10 -7.71 11.64 9.15
N PRO A 11 -8.35 12.58 9.87
CA PRO A 11 -8.01 14.01 9.82
C PRO A 11 -7.08 14.53 10.93
N GLU A 12 -6.24 13.73 11.59
CA GLU A 12 -5.61 14.20 12.86
C GLU A 12 -4.14 14.68 12.81
N ASN A 13 -3.46 14.68 11.65
CA ASN A 13 -2.24 15.48 11.41
C ASN A 13 -1.78 15.38 9.94
N ALA A 14 -2.57 15.96 9.03
CA ALA A 14 -2.47 15.71 7.59
C ALA A 14 -1.09 16.03 6.96
N SER A 15 -0.41 17.10 7.37
CA SER A 15 0.86 17.51 6.71
C SER A 15 1.99 16.52 6.95
N GLY A 16 2.39 16.30 8.21
CA GLY A 16 3.54 15.44 8.51
C GLY A 16 3.30 13.95 8.20
N GLN A 17 2.03 13.51 8.14
CA GLN A 17 1.72 12.14 7.76
C GLN A 17 1.83 11.93 6.25
N LEU A 18 1.45 12.92 5.44
CA LEU A 18 1.62 12.88 3.99
C LEU A 18 3.10 12.86 3.63
N ASP A 19 3.92 13.69 4.27
CA ASP A 19 5.37 13.73 4.03
C ASP A 19 6.01 12.35 4.29
N ARG A 20 5.67 11.70 5.40
CA ARG A 20 6.17 10.35 5.73
C ARG A 20 5.70 9.28 4.73
N LEU A 21 4.45 9.36 4.27
CA LEU A 21 3.93 8.46 3.24
C LEU A 21 4.69 8.64 1.92
N GLU A 22 4.91 9.88 1.51
CA GLU A 22 5.66 10.21 0.30
C GLU A 22 7.09 9.69 0.37
N GLU A 23 7.83 10.00 1.44
CA GLU A 23 9.21 9.51 1.64
C GLU A 23 9.29 7.99 1.58
N GLN A 24 8.38 7.29 2.25
CA GLN A 24 8.37 5.82 2.26
C GLN A 24 7.99 5.24 0.90
N ILE A 25 7.05 5.86 0.16
CA ILE A 25 6.68 5.43 -1.20
C ILE A 25 7.85 5.67 -2.16
N LEU A 26 8.49 6.84 -2.11
CA LEU A 26 9.63 7.17 -2.97
C LEU A 26 10.80 6.23 -2.73
N SER A 27 11.06 5.84 -1.47
CA SER A 27 12.11 4.88 -1.13
C SER A 27 11.92 3.49 -1.76
N LEU A 28 10.75 3.18 -2.34
CA LEU A 28 10.55 1.95 -3.12
C LEU A 28 11.30 1.95 -4.45
N ASP A 29 11.88 3.07 -4.88
CA ASP A 29 12.83 3.12 -5.99
C ASP A 29 14.02 2.16 -5.78
N THR A 30 14.39 1.94 -4.52
CA THR A 30 15.54 1.15 -4.10
C THR A 30 15.08 -0.15 -3.46
N MET A 31 15.31 -1.28 -4.13
CA MET A 31 14.89 -2.61 -3.65
C MET A 31 13.40 -2.65 -3.25
N PRO A 32 12.46 -2.40 -4.18
CA PRO A 32 11.03 -2.44 -3.85
C PRO A 32 10.56 -3.84 -3.39
N GLU A 33 11.38 -4.87 -3.58
CA GLU A 33 11.10 -6.23 -3.16
C GLU A 33 11.48 -6.52 -1.70
N ARG A 34 11.98 -5.53 -0.95
CA ARG A 34 12.43 -5.70 0.43
C ARG A 34 11.31 -6.02 1.42
N TYR A 35 10.08 -5.59 1.16
CA TYR A 35 8.94 -5.88 2.04
C TYR A 35 8.29 -7.21 1.68
N ARG A 36 7.78 -7.91 2.71
CA ARG A 36 7.19 -9.25 2.56
C ARG A 36 6.01 -9.22 1.58
N LYS A 37 5.90 -10.28 0.78
CA LYS A 37 4.69 -10.54 -0.01
C LYS A 37 3.52 -10.81 0.93
N TYR A 38 2.33 -10.36 0.54
CA TYR A 38 1.12 -10.75 1.25
C TYR A 38 0.94 -12.27 1.15
N GLU A 39 0.53 -12.91 2.24
CA GLU A 39 0.55 -14.37 2.34
C GLU A 39 -0.79 -15.02 2.00
N LYS A 40 -1.88 -14.26 2.01
CA LYS A 40 -3.22 -14.77 1.72
C LYS A 40 -3.59 -14.53 0.25
N GLU A 41 -4.25 -15.51 -0.34
CA GLU A 41 -4.90 -15.36 -1.65
C GLU A 41 -6.09 -14.38 -1.57
N PRO A 42 -6.45 -13.69 -2.67
CA PRO A 42 -5.85 -13.76 -4.01
C PRO A 42 -4.60 -12.87 -4.21
N TRP A 43 -4.13 -12.21 -3.14
CA TRP A 43 -3.09 -11.17 -3.26
C TRP A 43 -1.68 -11.75 -3.34
N LYS A 44 -1.45 -12.91 -2.72
CA LYS A 44 -0.17 -13.64 -2.78
C LYS A 44 0.22 -14.00 -4.22
N SER A 45 -0.68 -14.64 -4.97
CA SER A 45 -0.45 -15.00 -6.39
C SER A 45 -0.22 -13.78 -7.29
N ARG A 46 -0.81 -12.63 -6.94
CA ARG A 46 -0.62 -11.36 -7.66
C ARG A 46 0.64 -10.59 -7.26
N GLY A 47 1.45 -11.13 -6.34
CA GLY A 47 2.72 -10.51 -5.96
C GLY A 47 2.59 -9.25 -5.11
N PHE A 48 1.44 -9.05 -4.45
CA PHE A 48 1.22 -7.89 -3.59
C PHE A 48 2.24 -7.85 -2.45
N ARG A 49 2.72 -6.65 -2.15
CA ARG A 49 3.59 -6.36 -1.01
C ARG A 49 2.98 -5.27 -0.14
N VAL A 50 3.38 -5.29 1.13
CA VAL A 50 2.84 -4.43 2.17
C VAL A 50 3.96 -3.59 2.75
N LEU A 51 3.86 -2.27 2.60
CA LEU A 51 4.72 -1.28 3.22
C LEU A 51 3.96 -0.63 4.38
N PRO A 52 4.29 -0.93 5.65
CA PRO A 52 3.74 -0.22 6.79
C PRO A 52 4.38 1.18 6.92
N VAL A 53 3.56 2.20 7.17
CA VAL A 53 3.98 3.59 7.41
C VAL A 53 3.17 4.14 8.58
N ASP A 54 3.75 4.18 9.77
CA ASP A 54 3.06 4.54 11.01
C ASP A 54 1.74 3.78 11.21
N ASN A 55 0.61 4.50 11.22
CA ASN A 55 -0.74 3.98 11.31
C ASN A 55 -1.36 3.66 9.95
N TYR A 56 -0.59 3.69 8.86
CA TYR A 56 -1.03 3.39 7.50
C TYR A 56 -0.31 2.17 6.93
N VAL A 57 -0.93 1.61 5.90
CA VAL A 57 -0.40 0.52 5.11
C VAL A 57 -0.55 0.85 3.64
N VAL A 58 0.56 0.77 2.91
CA VAL A 58 0.64 0.92 1.48
C VAL A 58 0.71 -0.47 0.83
N LEU A 59 -0.25 -0.76 -0.04
CA LEU A 59 -0.24 -1.94 -0.89
C LEU A 59 0.35 -1.57 -2.25
N TYR A 60 1.31 -2.36 -2.71
CA TYR A 60 1.96 -2.11 -3.98
C TYR A 60 2.40 -3.41 -4.67
N ILE A 61 2.68 -3.30 -5.97
CA ILE A 61 3.28 -4.37 -6.78
C ILE A 61 4.50 -3.79 -7.51
N PRO A 62 5.71 -4.33 -7.30
CA PRO A 62 6.87 -3.99 -8.10
C PRO A 62 6.91 -4.80 -9.41
N ASP A 63 7.24 -4.12 -10.50
CA ASP A 63 7.59 -4.70 -11.80
C ASP A 63 9.10 -4.50 -12.01
N SER A 64 9.87 -5.58 -11.82
CA SER A 64 11.33 -5.55 -11.91
C SER A 64 11.86 -5.32 -13.33
N ASP A 65 11.05 -5.67 -14.34
CA ASP A 65 11.42 -5.60 -15.75
C ASP A 65 11.20 -4.17 -16.26
N LYS A 66 10.06 -3.57 -15.90
CA LYS A 66 9.74 -2.18 -16.24
C LYS A 66 10.39 -1.15 -15.31
N LYS A 67 10.96 -1.59 -14.18
CA LYS A 67 11.46 -0.71 -13.10
C LYS A 67 10.39 0.26 -12.58
N VAL A 68 9.15 -0.23 -12.48
CA VAL A 68 8.00 0.55 -12.02
C VAL A 68 7.43 -0.08 -10.76
N VAL A 69 7.06 0.77 -9.80
CA VAL A 69 6.32 0.37 -8.60
C VAL A 69 4.90 0.91 -8.71
N THR A 70 3.91 0.03 -8.71
CA THR A 70 2.50 0.42 -8.77
C THR A 70 1.93 0.45 -7.36
N ILE A 71 1.58 1.64 -6.88
CA ILE A 71 0.83 1.81 -5.63
C ILE A 71 -0.64 1.56 -5.91
N LEU A 72 -1.24 0.63 -5.16
CA LEU A 72 -2.63 0.22 -5.36
C LEU A 72 -3.56 0.88 -4.35
N ARG A 73 -3.18 0.88 -3.07
CA ARG A 73 -3.98 1.46 -1.99
C ARG A 73 -3.09 1.95 -0.85
N VAL A 74 -3.53 3.00 -0.19
CA VAL A 74 -3.02 3.48 1.11
C VAL A 74 -4.18 3.43 2.09
N MET A 75 -4.05 2.69 3.18
CA MET A 75 -5.16 2.42 4.12
C MET A 75 -4.71 2.67 5.55
N TYR A 76 -5.58 3.23 6.38
CA TYR A 76 -5.33 3.34 7.82
C TYR A 76 -5.43 1.95 8.50
N ALA A 77 -4.38 1.56 9.21
CA ALA A 77 -4.21 0.24 9.83
C ALA A 77 -4.82 0.12 11.25
N GLY A 78 -5.31 1.20 11.84
CA GLY A 78 -5.77 1.22 13.25
C GLY A 78 -6.98 0.34 13.60
N ARG A 79 -7.51 -0.46 12.67
CA ARG A 79 -8.60 -1.45 12.93
C ARG A 79 -8.33 -2.87 12.37
N GLY A 80 -7.09 -3.19 12.01
CA GLY A 80 -6.74 -4.51 11.46
C GLY A 80 -6.73 -4.51 9.94
N ILE A 81 -5.55 -4.75 9.39
CA ILE A 81 -5.25 -4.72 7.95
C ILE A 81 -6.06 -5.80 7.20
N ASP A 82 -6.28 -6.95 7.83
CA ASP A 82 -7.05 -8.07 7.31
C ASP A 82 -8.54 -7.75 7.08
N ASN A 83 -9.18 -6.98 7.97
CA ASN A 83 -10.56 -6.55 7.79
C ASN A 83 -10.72 -5.60 6.60
N GLN A 84 -9.80 -4.64 6.46
CA GLN A 84 -9.82 -3.68 5.34
C GLN A 84 -9.56 -4.37 3.99
N LEU A 85 -8.68 -5.36 3.96
CA LEU A 85 -8.39 -6.15 2.76
C LEU A 85 -9.54 -7.07 2.34
N ASN A 86 -10.35 -7.56 3.27
CA ASN A 86 -11.50 -8.41 2.99
C ASN A 86 -12.76 -7.65 2.52
N LEU A 87 -12.90 -6.36 2.86
CA LEU A 87 -14.09 -5.58 2.50
C LEU A 87 -14.23 -5.34 0.98
N HIS A 88 -13.14 -5.36 0.21
CA HIS A 88 -13.15 -5.11 -1.23
C HIS A 88 -12.97 -6.36 -2.10
N THR A 89 -12.97 -7.56 -1.50
CA THR A 89 -12.85 -8.83 -2.25
C THR A 89 -14.21 -9.43 -2.63
N LYS A 90 -15.33 -8.74 -2.33
CA LYS A 90 -16.68 -9.10 -2.78
C LYS A 90 -17.22 -8.05 -3.75
N GLN A 91 -16.86 -8.15 -5.03
CA GLN A 91 -17.71 -7.76 -6.15
C GLN A 91 -17.53 -8.80 -7.26
#